data_AF-A0A6P4D343-F1
#
_entry.id   AF-A0A6P4D343-F1
#
_cell.length_a   1.000
_cell.length_b   1.000
_cell.length_c   1.000
_cell.angle_alpha   90.00
_cell.angle_beta   90.00
_cell.angle_gamma   90.00
#
_symmetry.space_group_name_H-M   'P 1'
#
loop_
_entity.id
_entity.type
_entity.pdbx_description
1 polymer ?
#
loop_
_entity_poly.entity_id
_entity_poly.type
_entity_poly.pdbx_seq_one_letter_code
_entity_poly.pdbx_strand_id
1 'polypeptide(L)'
;MAFRGKEMMKKVLKRVGENNLNPRVKESLEKCIPRSKVVMGRAKRGLFAGRHIQFGNSVSEDGGNKTRRTWKPNVQEKRLFSYILDRHIQVKVTTHALCCIDKAGGIDEYLLKTPYQKMDTEIGVFWKAKMEKLYEELGEKEVVFFAPKDEAKFEQGFRDLKLSEKEARKETRRKMFAQISKHKLIGVESKDGQSIEDGEEILHGARKQLVPVSYVLAADKLKVGSYVSN
;
A
#
# COMPACT_ATOMS: atom_id res chain seq x y z
N MET A 1 -9.09 -4.16 -11.76
CA MET A 1 -9.64 -5.52 -11.54
C MET A 1 -10.94 -5.57 -10.72
N ALA A 2 -11.33 -4.53 -9.95
CA ALA A 2 -12.57 -4.54 -9.15
C ALA A 2 -13.89 -4.39 -9.96
N PHE A 3 -13.84 -3.81 -11.17
CA PHE A 3 -15.00 -3.58 -12.03
C PHE A 3 -15.65 -4.89 -12.53
N ARG A 4 -14.81 -5.88 -12.89
CA ARG A 4 -15.28 -7.23 -13.25
C ARG A 4 -16.06 -7.87 -12.09
N GLY A 5 -15.58 -7.75 -10.85
CA GLY A 5 -16.23 -8.36 -9.68
C GLY A 5 -17.67 -7.89 -9.47
N LYS A 6 -17.91 -6.56 -9.50
CA LYS A 6 -19.25 -5.97 -9.32
C LYS A 6 -20.22 -6.34 -10.43
N GLU A 7 -19.78 -6.26 -11.68
CA GLU A 7 -20.61 -6.65 -12.82
C GLU A 7 -20.90 -8.14 -12.83
N MET A 8 -19.92 -8.97 -12.46
CA MET A 8 -20.09 -10.42 -12.33
C MET A 8 -21.09 -10.75 -11.23
N MET A 9 -20.98 -10.14 -10.04
CA MET A 9 -21.97 -10.32 -8.96
C MET A 9 -23.36 -9.83 -9.34
N LYS A 10 -23.47 -8.68 -10.01
CA LYS A 10 -24.75 -8.16 -10.50
C LYS A 10 -25.36 -9.08 -11.56
N LYS A 11 -24.54 -9.66 -12.45
CA LYS A 11 -24.95 -10.68 -13.43
C LYS A 11 -25.34 -12.02 -12.78
N VAL A 12 -24.71 -12.41 -11.67
CA VAL A 12 -25.05 -13.61 -10.90
C VAL A 12 -26.38 -13.40 -10.17
N LEU A 13 -26.55 -12.27 -9.47
CA LEU A 13 -27.81 -11.90 -8.82
C LEU A 13 -28.98 -11.81 -9.80
N LYS A 14 -28.75 -11.24 -10.99
CA LYS A 14 -29.75 -11.18 -12.07
C LYS A 14 -30.06 -12.56 -12.67
N ARG A 15 -29.14 -13.53 -12.59
CA ARG A 15 -29.32 -14.92 -13.07
C ARG A 15 -30.02 -15.81 -12.04
N VAL A 16 -29.69 -15.67 -10.76
CA VAL A 16 -30.30 -16.45 -9.67
C VAL A 16 -31.74 -15.98 -9.40
N GLY A 17 -32.09 -14.76 -9.81
CA GLY A 17 -33.40 -14.15 -9.62
C GLY A 17 -33.53 -13.62 -8.19
N GLU A 18 -33.85 -12.33 -8.04
CA GLU A 18 -33.91 -11.64 -6.73
C GLU A 18 -34.96 -12.23 -5.76
N ASN A 19 -35.85 -13.09 -6.28
CA ASN A 19 -37.00 -13.68 -5.60
C ASN A 19 -36.75 -15.12 -5.09
N ASN A 20 -35.69 -15.81 -5.52
CA ASN A 20 -35.43 -17.22 -5.15
C ASN A 20 -34.44 -17.40 -4.00
N LEU A 21 -33.84 -16.32 -3.50
CA LEU A 21 -32.90 -16.37 -2.39
C LEU A 21 -33.63 -16.31 -1.05
N ASN A 22 -33.29 -17.21 -0.13
CA ASN A 22 -33.71 -17.10 1.27
C ASN A 22 -33.34 -15.70 1.80
N PRO A 23 -34.27 -14.96 2.43
CA PRO A 23 -34.05 -13.58 2.89
C PRO A 23 -32.80 -13.44 3.76
N ARG A 24 -32.49 -14.44 4.59
CA ARG A 24 -31.28 -14.44 5.43
C ARG A 24 -29.98 -14.49 4.61
N VAL A 25 -29.97 -15.27 3.53
CA VAL A 25 -28.83 -15.38 2.61
C VAL A 25 -28.68 -14.09 1.80
N LYS A 26 -29.80 -13.49 1.37
CA LYS A 26 -29.83 -12.20 0.68
C LYS A 26 -29.25 -11.08 1.54
N GLU A 27 -29.67 -10.99 2.80
CA GLU A 27 -29.12 -10.03 3.77
C GLU A 27 -27.61 -10.22 4.00
N SER A 28 -27.15 -11.47 4.05
CA SER A 28 -25.73 -11.78 4.25
C SER A 28 -24.91 -11.35 3.04
N LEU A 29 -25.43 -11.59 1.82
CA LEU A 29 -24.80 -11.16 0.58
C LEU A 29 -24.73 -9.63 0.47
N GLU A 30 -25.80 -8.92 0.85
CA GLU A 30 -25.83 -7.45 0.82
C GLU A 30 -24.81 -6.80 1.76
N LYS A 31 -24.46 -7.45 2.87
CA LYS A 31 -23.43 -6.97 3.81
C LYS A 31 -22.02 -7.07 3.23
N CYS A 32 -21.77 -8.08 2.41
CA CYS A 32 -20.48 -8.34 1.77
C CYS A 32 -20.24 -7.47 0.54
N ILE A 33 -21.30 -6.90 -0.06
CA ILE A 33 -21.21 -6.11 -1.29
C ILE A 33 -21.24 -4.61 -0.95
N PRO A 34 -20.26 -3.81 -1.41
CA PRO A 34 -20.29 -2.36 -1.22
C PRO A 34 -21.44 -1.71 -2.00
N ARG A 35 -22.34 -1.01 -1.30
CA ARG A 35 -23.46 -0.25 -1.90
C ARG A 35 -22.97 1.10 -2.42
N SER A 36 -22.16 1.10 -3.48
CA SER A 36 -21.61 2.35 -4.01
C SER A 36 -22.60 3.06 -4.96
N LYS A 37 -23.25 4.14 -4.50
CA LYS A 37 -23.89 5.14 -5.38
C LYS A 37 -23.01 6.40 -5.43
N VAL A 38 -21.77 6.23 -5.90
CA VAL A 38 -20.80 7.32 -5.96
C VAL A 38 -21.09 8.20 -7.17
N VAL A 39 -21.68 9.37 -6.94
CA VAL A 39 -21.99 10.34 -8.00
C VAL A 39 -20.73 11.06 -8.50
N MET A 40 -19.78 11.33 -7.60
CA MET A 40 -18.62 12.16 -7.92
C MET A 40 -17.37 11.35 -8.25
N GLY A 41 -16.75 11.64 -9.40
CA GLY A 41 -15.53 10.96 -9.84
C GLY A 41 -14.37 11.06 -8.84
N ARG A 42 -14.27 12.19 -8.12
CA ARG A 42 -13.26 12.40 -7.07
C ARG A 42 -13.34 11.41 -5.90
N ALA A 43 -14.55 10.92 -5.56
CA ALA A 43 -14.70 9.96 -4.46
C ALA A 43 -14.14 8.58 -4.81
N LYS A 44 -14.09 8.22 -6.09
CA LYS A 44 -13.48 6.94 -6.52
C LYS A 44 -11.99 6.85 -6.17
N ARG A 45 -11.32 7.99 -5.98
CA ARG A 45 -9.88 8.10 -5.73
C ARG A 45 -9.52 8.38 -4.27
N GLY A 46 -10.50 8.60 -3.39
CA GLY A 46 -10.26 9.03 -2.01
C GLY A 46 -11.23 8.46 -0.99
N LEU A 47 -11.05 8.84 0.27
CA LEU A 47 -11.87 8.37 1.39
C LEU A 47 -12.87 9.44 1.79
N PHE A 48 -14.15 9.18 1.50
CA PHE A 48 -15.23 10.16 1.69
C PHE A 48 -16.24 9.78 2.78
N ALA A 49 -16.22 8.52 3.26
CA ALA A 49 -17.09 8.01 4.31
C ALA A 49 -18.58 8.36 4.08
N GLY A 50 -19.13 8.02 2.91
CA GLY A 50 -20.52 8.30 2.55
C GLY A 50 -20.85 9.76 2.24
N ARG A 51 -19.90 10.70 2.37
CA ARG A 51 -20.14 12.12 2.05
C ARG A 51 -20.08 12.34 0.54
N HIS A 52 -21.18 12.82 -0.01
CA HIS A 52 -21.32 13.14 -1.42
C HIS A 52 -21.73 14.60 -1.64
N ILE A 53 -21.64 15.03 -2.90
CA ILE A 53 -22.20 16.30 -3.33
C ILE A 53 -23.72 16.21 -3.18
N GLN A 54 -24.31 17.19 -2.52
CA GLN A 54 -25.75 17.36 -2.47
C GLN A 54 -26.17 18.39 -3.51
N PHE A 55 -27.27 18.09 -4.20
CA PHE A 55 -27.89 19.00 -5.16
C PHE A 55 -29.23 19.45 -4.60
N GLY A 56 -29.55 20.73 -4.74
CA GLY A 56 -30.82 21.27 -4.27
C GLY A 56 -30.96 22.74 -4.64
N ASN A 57 -31.75 23.48 -3.86
CA ASN A 57 -32.05 24.88 -4.13
C ASN A 57 -31.66 25.75 -2.93
N SER A 58 -31.26 26.99 -3.21
CA SER A 58 -31.38 28.10 -2.26
C SER A 58 -32.79 28.66 -2.40
N VAL A 59 -33.47 28.89 -1.28
CA VAL A 59 -34.78 29.53 -1.26
C VAL A 59 -34.58 30.91 -0.64
N SER A 60 -35.06 31.97 -1.28
CA SER A 60 -35.04 33.32 -0.70
C SER A 60 -35.99 33.39 0.49
N GLU A 61 -35.60 34.12 1.53
CA GLU A 61 -36.36 34.27 2.78
C GLU A 61 -37.74 34.90 2.55
N ASP A 62 -37.79 36.03 1.83
CA ASP A 62 -39.04 36.80 1.69
C ASP A 62 -39.94 36.32 0.53
N GLY A 63 -39.35 35.94 -0.60
CA GLY A 63 -40.08 35.70 -1.86
C GLY A 63 -40.22 34.24 -2.29
N GLY A 64 -39.69 33.29 -1.52
CA GLY A 64 -39.72 31.86 -1.89
C GLY A 64 -39.05 31.49 -3.23
N ASN A 65 -38.30 32.40 -3.84
CA ASN A 65 -37.61 32.22 -5.11
C ASN A 65 -36.57 31.10 -4.98
N LYS A 66 -36.58 30.14 -5.90
CA LYS A 66 -35.74 28.94 -5.86
C LYS A 66 -34.61 29.02 -6.89
N THR A 67 -33.38 29.12 -6.42
CA THR A 67 -32.18 29.08 -7.27
C THR A 67 -31.44 27.76 -7.07
N ARG A 68 -31.03 27.09 -8.16
CA ARG A 68 -30.27 25.82 -8.06
C ARG A 68 -28.92 26.07 -7.39
N ARG A 69 -28.56 25.24 -6.40
CA ARG A 69 -27.24 25.28 -5.76
C ARG A 69 -26.70 23.88 -5.46
N THR A 70 -25.39 23.81 -5.28
CA THR A 70 -24.66 22.57 -5.05
C THR A 70 -23.80 22.68 -3.79
N TRP A 71 -23.91 21.73 -2.87
CA TRP A 71 -23.07 21.66 -1.68
C TRP A 71 -21.98 20.61 -1.85
N LYS A 72 -20.73 21.05 -1.78
CA LYS A 72 -19.55 20.19 -1.91
C LYS A 72 -19.05 19.80 -0.52
N PRO A 73 -18.63 18.53 -0.31
CA PRO A 73 -18.01 18.14 0.96
C PRO A 73 -16.62 18.77 1.12
N ASN A 74 -16.27 19.12 2.37
CA ASN A 74 -14.94 19.60 2.72
C ASN A 74 -13.92 18.46 2.61
N VAL A 75 -12.97 18.60 1.69
CA VAL A 75 -11.94 17.58 1.40
C VAL A 75 -10.58 18.21 1.52
N GLN A 76 -9.71 17.48 2.22
CA GLN A 76 -8.35 17.86 2.52
C GLN A 76 -7.42 16.75 2.04
N GLU A 77 -6.25 17.12 1.55
CA GLU A 77 -5.18 16.17 1.23
C GLU A 77 -4.31 16.00 2.47
N LYS A 78 -4.23 14.78 2.99
CA LYS A 78 -3.54 14.48 4.25
C LYS A 78 -2.64 13.25 4.10
N ARG A 79 -1.55 13.26 4.86
CA ARG A 79 -0.62 12.14 5.04
C ARG A 79 -1.03 11.37 6.28
N LEU A 80 -1.60 10.20 6.10
CA LEU A 80 -1.98 9.30 7.20
C LEU A 80 -0.92 8.23 7.35
N PHE A 81 -0.48 7.96 8.57
CA PHE A 81 0.47 6.88 8.83
C PHE A 81 -0.27 5.56 8.97
N SER A 82 0.14 4.54 8.22
CA SER A 82 -0.35 3.16 8.37
C SER A 82 0.69 2.36 9.12
N TYR A 83 0.30 1.74 10.23
CA TYR A 83 1.18 0.95 11.09
C TYR A 83 1.69 -0.29 10.37
N ILE A 84 0.82 -1.01 9.66
CA ILE A 84 1.20 -2.29 9.05
C ILE A 84 2.13 -2.14 7.85
N LEU A 85 2.06 -1.02 7.13
CA LEU A 85 2.94 -0.73 6.00
C LEU A 85 4.18 0.10 6.40
N ASP A 86 4.25 0.53 7.66
CA ASP A 86 5.30 1.41 8.21
C ASP A 86 5.62 2.61 7.29
N ARG A 87 4.56 3.25 6.78
CA ARG A 87 4.70 4.37 5.82
C ARG A 87 3.52 5.32 5.88
N HIS A 88 3.75 6.55 5.42
CA HIS A 88 2.69 7.51 5.20
C HIS A 88 2.00 7.30 3.85
N ILE A 89 0.67 7.27 3.86
CA ILE A 89 -0.20 7.24 2.69
C ILE A 89 -0.80 8.62 2.49
N GLN A 90 -0.62 9.19 1.28
CA GLN A 90 -1.26 10.44 0.88
C GLN A 90 -2.61 10.15 0.25
N VAL A 91 -3.67 10.70 0.84
CA VAL A 91 -5.05 10.47 0.38
C VAL A 91 -5.87 11.74 0.50
N LYS A 92 -6.80 11.94 -0.43
CA LYS A 92 -7.86 12.94 -0.30
C LYS A 92 -8.95 12.40 0.62
N VAL A 93 -9.12 13.06 1.76
CA VAL A 93 -10.01 12.61 2.84
C VAL A 93 -10.99 13.73 3.17
N THR A 94 -12.24 13.38 3.46
CA THR A 94 -13.21 14.36 4.02
C THR A 94 -12.92 14.62 5.48
N THR A 95 -13.27 15.80 5.99
CA THR A 95 -13.12 16.09 7.43
C THR A 95 -13.90 15.10 8.32
N HIS A 96 -15.05 14.63 7.83
CA HIS A 96 -15.80 13.56 8.49
C HIS A 96 -15.04 12.23 8.53
N ALA A 97 -14.43 11.84 7.40
CA ALA A 97 -13.63 10.61 7.36
C ALA A 97 -12.38 10.71 8.26
N LEU A 98 -11.74 11.89 8.35
CA LEU A 98 -10.64 12.11 9.31
C LEU A 98 -11.11 11.88 10.75
N CYS A 99 -12.23 12.49 11.16
CA CYS A 99 -12.77 12.27 12.50
C CYS A 99 -13.11 10.79 12.77
N CYS A 100 -13.62 10.06 11.77
CA CYS A 100 -13.88 8.62 11.90
C CYS A 100 -12.59 7.80 12.03
N ILE A 101 -11.51 8.21 11.34
CA ILE A 101 -10.19 7.60 11.44
C ILE A 101 -9.62 7.81 12.84
N ASP A 102 -9.68 9.03 13.35
CA ASP A 102 -9.23 9.37 14.70
C ASP A 102 -10.01 8.58 15.76
N LYS A 103 -11.33 8.49 15.61
CA LYS A 103 -12.20 7.68 16.48
C LYS A 103 -11.89 6.18 16.42
N ALA A 104 -11.44 5.68 15.26
CA ALA A 104 -11.08 4.28 15.09
C ALA A 104 -9.71 3.94 15.69
N GLY A 105 -8.83 4.93 15.86
CA GLY A 105 -7.46 4.78 16.35
C GLY A 105 -6.38 4.84 15.27
N GLY A 106 -6.74 5.13 14.02
CA GLY A 106 -5.81 5.10 12.90
C GLY A 106 -6.48 4.66 11.59
N ILE A 107 -5.73 4.77 10.49
CA ILE A 107 -6.26 4.43 9.15
C ILE A 107 -6.47 2.93 8.99
N ASP A 108 -5.59 2.12 9.57
CA ASP A 108 -5.64 0.66 9.44
C ASP A 108 -6.84 0.13 10.22
N GLU A 109 -7.03 0.56 11.48
CA GLU A 109 -8.19 0.18 12.28
C GLU A 109 -9.49 0.67 11.64
N TYR A 110 -9.50 1.88 11.07
CA TYR A 110 -10.67 2.40 10.37
C TYR A 110 -11.06 1.49 9.20
N LEU A 111 -10.11 1.06 8.37
CA LEU A 111 -10.38 0.21 7.22
C LEU A 111 -10.86 -1.19 7.66
N LEU A 112 -10.26 -1.77 8.69
CA LEU A 112 -10.66 -3.08 9.22
C LEU A 112 -12.07 -3.04 9.85
N LYS A 113 -12.34 -2.04 10.71
CA LYS A 113 -13.63 -1.88 11.41
C LYS A 113 -14.78 -1.51 10.47
N THR A 114 -14.50 -0.82 9.36
CA THR A 114 -15.56 -0.35 8.45
C THR A 114 -16.13 -1.54 7.66
N PRO A 115 -17.46 -1.78 7.70
CA PRO A 115 -18.06 -2.88 6.96
C PRO A 115 -18.01 -2.62 5.44
N TYR A 116 -17.90 -3.70 4.66
CA TYR A 116 -17.82 -3.64 3.19
C TYR A 116 -18.98 -2.85 2.57
N GLN A 117 -20.18 -2.96 3.12
CA GLN A 117 -21.35 -2.21 2.68
C GLN A 117 -21.18 -0.68 2.74
N LYS A 118 -20.48 -0.14 3.76
CA LYS A 118 -20.22 1.30 3.95
C LYS A 118 -18.98 1.78 3.17
N MET A 119 -18.23 0.87 2.55
CA MET A 119 -17.06 1.19 1.76
C MET A 119 -17.50 1.54 0.34
N ASP A 120 -17.73 2.83 0.09
CA ASP A 120 -18.21 3.29 -1.22
C ASP A 120 -17.13 3.22 -2.32
N THR A 121 -15.86 3.31 -1.92
CA THR A 121 -14.71 3.47 -2.82
C THR A 121 -14.02 2.15 -3.12
N GLU A 122 -13.70 1.90 -4.39
CA GLU A 122 -12.95 0.71 -4.84
C GLU A 122 -11.57 0.62 -4.18
N ILE A 123 -10.87 1.75 -4.07
CA ILE A 123 -9.59 1.86 -3.35
C ILE A 123 -9.73 1.46 -1.89
N GLY A 124 -10.83 1.84 -1.23
CA GLY A 124 -11.09 1.47 0.16
C GLY A 124 -11.23 -0.04 0.31
N VAL A 125 -11.99 -0.69 -0.57
CA VAL A 125 -12.15 -2.15 -0.58
C VAL A 125 -10.81 -2.85 -0.86
N PHE A 126 -10.04 -2.34 -1.82
CA PHE A 126 -8.72 -2.87 -2.15
C PHE A 126 -7.74 -2.75 -0.97
N TRP A 127 -7.71 -1.60 -0.30
CA TRP A 127 -6.86 -1.42 0.88
C TRP A 127 -7.28 -2.29 2.03
N LYS A 128 -8.59 -2.42 2.29
CA LYS A 128 -9.08 -3.32 3.33
C LYS A 128 -8.61 -4.76 3.11
N ALA A 129 -8.83 -5.31 1.91
CA ALA A 129 -8.38 -6.65 1.57
C ALA A 129 -6.85 -6.81 1.63
N LYS A 130 -6.10 -5.75 1.29
CA LYS A 130 -4.64 -5.75 1.44
C LYS A 130 -4.23 -5.76 2.91
N MET A 131 -4.89 -4.97 3.76
CA MET A 131 -4.58 -4.90 5.18
C MET A 131 -4.92 -6.23 5.86
N GLU A 132 -6.11 -6.79 5.60
CA GLU A 132 -6.52 -8.10 6.14
C GLU A 132 -5.47 -9.18 5.87
N LYS A 133 -5.00 -9.31 4.61
CA LYS A 133 -3.94 -10.25 4.26
C LYS A 133 -2.63 -10.01 5.01
N LEU A 134 -2.20 -8.76 5.12
CA LEU A 134 -0.97 -8.43 5.84
C LEU A 134 -1.10 -8.74 7.33
N TYR A 135 -2.28 -8.55 7.93
CA TYR A 135 -2.53 -8.91 9.33
C TYR A 135 -2.63 -10.42 9.53
N GLU A 136 -3.17 -11.16 8.57
CA GLU A 136 -3.13 -12.63 8.54
C GLU A 136 -1.68 -13.13 8.49
N GLU A 137 -0.87 -12.62 7.55
CA GLU A 137 0.56 -12.93 7.45
C GLU A 137 1.35 -12.53 8.71
N LEU A 138 0.94 -11.44 9.38
CA LEU A 138 1.55 -11.03 10.65
C LEU A 138 1.13 -11.98 11.79
N GLY A 139 -0.11 -12.47 11.79
CA GLY A 139 -0.64 -13.38 12.80
C GLY A 139 -0.10 -14.80 12.68
N GLU A 140 0.18 -15.27 11.46
CA GLU A 140 0.83 -16.57 11.20
C GLU A 140 2.31 -16.58 11.57
N LYS A 141 2.94 -15.40 11.69
CA LYS A 141 4.32 -15.32 12.16
C LYS A 141 4.39 -15.68 13.62
N GLU A 142 4.94 -16.85 13.89
CA GLU A 142 5.30 -17.26 15.24
C GLU A 142 6.34 -16.28 15.81
N VAL A 143 5.95 -15.59 16.89
CA VAL A 143 6.88 -14.81 17.69
C VAL A 143 7.70 -15.80 18.52
N VAL A 144 8.76 -16.33 17.93
CA VAL A 144 9.71 -17.20 18.64
C VAL A 144 10.56 -16.33 19.54
N PHE A 145 10.44 -16.52 20.86
CA PHE A 145 11.40 -15.98 21.82
C PHE A 145 12.66 -16.85 21.79
N PHE A 146 13.76 -16.30 21.29
CA PHE A 146 15.03 -17.01 21.27
C PHE A 146 15.61 -17.07 22.70
N ALA A 147 16.35 -18.13 23.02
CA ALA A 147 17.10 -18.17 24.27
C ALA A 147 18.25 -17.14 24.20
N PRO A 148 18.67 -16.51 25.32
CA PRO A 148 19.72 -15.48 25.31
C PRO A 148 21.05 -15.93 24.69
N LYS A 149 21.33 -17.24 24.74
CA LYS A 149 22.52 -17.84 24.10
C LYS A 149 22.43 -17.82 22.59
N ASP A 150 21.24 -18.06 22.03
CA ASP A 150 21.04 -18.09 20.59
C ASP A 150 20.97 -16.67 20.04
N GLU A 151 20.37 -15.73 20.77
CA GLU A 151 20.42 -14.29 20.47
C GLU A 151 21.87 -13.78 20.32
N ALA A 152 22.75 -14.12 21.27
CA ALA A 152 24.16 -13.72 21.21
C ALA A 152 24.90 -14.30 19.99
N LYS A 153 24.57 -15.53 19.58
CA LYS A 153 25.14 -16.14 18.36
C LYS A 153 24.65 -15.42 17.11
N PHE A 154 23.36 -15.09 17.05
CA PHE A 154 22.81 -14.33 15.93
C PHE A 154 23.46 -12.95 15.85
N GLU A 155 23.63 -12.26 16.98
CA GLU A 155 24.33 -10.97 17.02
C GLU A 155 25.75 -11.03 16.46
N GLN A 156 26.52 -12.05 16.85
CA GLN A 156 27.86 -12.27 16.33
C GLN A 156 27.81 -12.53 14.82
N GLY A 157 26.92 -13.41 14.36
CA GLY A 157 26.73 -13.67 12.93
C GLY A 157 26.35 -12.43 12.11
N PHE A 158 25.49 -11.55 12.64
CA PHE A 158 25.14 -10.29 11.97
C PHE A 158 26.30 -9.29 11.95
N ARG A 159 27.16 -9.27 12.97
CA ARG A 159 28.37 -8.41 13.00
C ARG A 159 29.36 -8.87 11.92
N ASP A 160 29.59 -10.17 11.83
CA ASP A 160 30.49 -10.77 10.86
C ASP A 160 29.98 -10.55 9.43
N LEU A 161 28.66 -10.70 9.21
CA LEU A 161 28.03 -10.44 7.93
C LEU A 161 28.12 -8.95 7.52
N LYS A 162 27.97 -8.02 8.46
CA LYS A 162 28.20 -6.58 8.19
C LYS A 162 29.67 -6.29 7.87
N LEU A 163 30.61 -6.96 8.53
CA LEU A 163 32.04 -6.79 8.26
C LEU A 163 32.39 -7.32 6.86
N SER A 164 31.87 -8.49 6.48
CA SER A 164 32.10 -9.06 5.15
C SER A 164 31.44 -8.23 4.04
N GLU A 165 30.21 -7.74 4.22
CA GLU A 165 29.59 -6.78 3.28
C GLU A 165 30.44 -5.51 3.12
N LYS A 166 31.02 -5.02 4.21
CA LYS A 166 31.88 -3.83 4.21
C LYS A 166 33.21 -4.10 3.49
N GLU A 167 33.78 -5.29 3.65
CA GLU A 167 34.98 -5.73 2.94
C GLU A 167 34.71 -5.91 1.44
N ALA A 168 33.62 -6.57 1.06
CA ALA A 168 33.18 -6.69 -0.33
C ALA A 168 32.95 -5.32 -0.97
N ARG A 169 32.37 -4.35 -0.25
CA ARG A 169 32.26 -2.96 -0.71
C ARG A 169 33.61 -2.26 -0.87
N LYS A 170 34.59 -2.54 -0.01
CA LYS A 170 35.96 -2.01 -0.16
C LYS A 170 36.66 -2.62 -1.36
N GLU A 171 36.52 -3.92 -1.57
CA GLU A 171 37.12 -4.64 -2.70
C GLU A 171 36.52 -4.21 -4.03
N THR A 172 35.19 -4.08 -4.12
CA THR A 172 34.54 -3.52 -5.31
C THR A 172 35.04 -2.10 -5.58
N ARG A 173 35.16 -1.23 -4.56
CA ARG A 173 35.78 0.12 -4.72
C ARG A 173 37.22 0.03 -5.20
N ARG A 174 38.04 -0.86 -4.64
CA ARG A 174 39.45 -1.07 -5.07
C ARG A 174 39.53 -1.52 -6.53
N LYS A 175 38.70 -2.48 -6.94
CA LYS A 175 38.61 -2.97 -8.33
C LYS A 175 38.19 -1.85 -9.28
N MET A 176 37.18 -1.06 -8.91
CA MET A 176 36.73 0.11 -9.67
C MET A 176 37.84 1.16 -9.81
N PHE A 177 38.55 1.50 -8.72
CA PHE A 177 39.69 2.42 -8.78
C PHE A 177 40.85 1.90 -9.63
N ALA A 178 41.15 0.60 -9.57
CA ALA A 178 42.18 -0.04 -10.39
C ALA A 178 41.81 -0.07 -11.89
N GLN A 179 40.52 -0.26 -12.21
CA GLN A 179 39.99 -0.13 -13.56
C GLN A 179 40.09 1.32 -14.07
N ILE A 180 39.74 2.30 -13.22
CA ILE A 180 39.86 3.73 -13.55
C ILE A 180 41.33 4.11 -13.81
N SER A 181 42.29 3.63 -13.01
CA SER A 181 43.71 3.87 -13.26
C SER A 181 44.22 3.19 -14.53
N LYS A 182 43.74 1.98 -14.85
CA LYS A 182 44.04 1.30 -16.12
C LYS A 182 43.53 2.09 -17.33
N HIS A 183 42.27 2.54 -17.30
CA HIS A 183 41.71 3.39 -18.35
C HIS A 183 42.44 4.74 -18.47
N LYS A 184 42.89 5.32 -17.35
CA LYS A 184 43.64 6.58 -17.34
C LYS A 184 45.06 6.44 -17.90
N LEU A 185 45.71 5.29 -17.71
CA LEU A 185 47.00 4.97 -18.34
C LEU A 185 46.85 4.70 -19.84
N ILE A 186 45.79 4.01 -20.25
CA ILE A 186 45.48 3.77 -21.68
C ILE A 186 45.13 5.09 -22.41
N GLY A 187 44.51 6.05 -21.72
CA GLY A 187 44.23 7.39 -22.25
C GLY A 187 45.42 8.34 -22.36
N VAL A 188 46.62 7.96 -21.89
CA VAL A 188 47.86 8.73 -22.09
C VAL A 188 48.60 8.33 -23.38
N GLU A 189 48.23 7.19 -23.98
CA GLU A 189 48.86 6.67 -25.21
C GLU A 189 48.02 6.87 -26.49
N SER A 190 46.95 7.65 -26.46
CA SER A 190 46.14 7.94 -27.65
C SER A 190 45.88 9.44 -27.82
N LYS A 191 46.87 10.14 -28.38
CA LYS A 191 46.60 11.25 -29.31
C LYS A 191 46.26 10.62 -30.66
N ASP A 192 44.98 10.65 -31.01
CA ASP A 192 44.42 10.97 -32.33
C ASP A 192 42.96 10.49 -32.35
N GLY A 193 42.06 11.40 -32.73
CA GLY A 193 40.63 11.26 -32.49
C GLY A 193 39.90 10.39 -33.50
N GLN A 194 38.83 9.72 -33.03
CA GLN A 194 37.54 9.70 -33.72
C GLN A 194 36.42 9.25 -32.78
N SER A 195 35.32 9.99 -32.85
CA SER A 195 34.03 9.79 -32.18
C SER A 195 33.37 8.47 -32.56
N ILE A 196 32.75 7.77 -31.60
CA ILE A 196 31.49 7.02 -31.78
C ILE A 196 30.70 7.11 -30.47
N GLU A 197 29.41 7.36 -30.66
CA GLU A 197 28.33 7.52 -29.71
C GLU A 197 28.08 6.22 -28.92
N ASP A 198 27.70 6.36 -27.65
CA ASP A 198 26.56 5.64 -27.05
C ASP A 198 26.42 6.08 -25.60
N GLY A 199 25.53 7.06 -25.41
CA GLY A 199 25.04 7.46 -24.11
C GLY A 199 23.97 6.48 -23.64
N GLU A 200 24.28 5.68 -22.61
CA GLU A 200 23.25 5.11 -21.74
C GLU A 200 23.30 5.81 -20.38
N GLU A 201 22.38 6.76 -20.23
CA GLU A 201 21.99 7.33 -18.96
C GLU A 201 21.48 6.23 -18.03
N ILE A 202 22.15 6.03 -16.88
CA ILE A 202 21.53 5.37 -15.73
C ILE A 202 21.46 6.37 -14.56
N LEU A 203 20.39 7.16 -14.63
CA LEU A 203 19.52 7.60 -13.53
C LEU A 203 20.08 7.56 -12.10
N HIS A 204 20.23 8.76 -11.54
CA HIS A 204 20.22 9.02 -10.10
C HIS A 204 18.94 8.46 -9.43
N GLY A 205 19.07 7.28 -8.83
CA GLY A 205 18.08 6.71 -7.91
C GLY A 205 18.37 7.10 -6.46
N ALA A 206 17.50 7.93 -5.89
CA ALA A 206 17.56 8.48 -4.54
C ALA A 206 17.99 7.47 -3.46
N ARG A 207 19.02 7.85 -2.68
CA ARG A 207 19.41 7.19 -1.43
C ARG A 207 18.24 7.27 -0.44
N LYS A 208 17.46 6.19 -0.32
CA LYS A 208 16.61 5.98 0.85
C LYS A 208 17.53 5.76 2.04
N GLN A 209 17.61 6.74 2.94
CA GLN A 209 18.15 6.52 4.28
C GLN A 209 17.29 5.44 4.95
N LEU A 210 17.86 4.25 5.08
CA LEU A 210 17.28 3.19 5.90
C LEU A 210 17.60 3.53 7.35
N VAL A 211 16.59 3.96 8.09
CA VAL A 211 16.63 4.03 9.56
C VAL A 211 16.58 2.58 10.05
N PRO A 212 17.43 2.18 11.02
CA PRO A 212 17.37 0.82 11.55
C PRO A 212 16.06 0.63 12.32
N VAL A 213 15.08 -0.02 11.70
CA VAL A 213 13.92 -0.57 12.41
C VAL A 213 14.40 -1.85 13.07
N SER A 214 14.60 -1.80 14.38
CA SER A 214 14.83 -2.97 15.21
C SER A 214 13.54 -3.76 15.33
N TYR A 215 13.20 -4.54 14.31
CA TYR A 215 12.34 -5.72 14.40
C TYR A 215 12.76 -6.68 13.28
N VAL A 216 13.13 -7.90 13.66
CA VAL A 216 13.58 -8.94 12.74
C VAL A 216 12.38 -9.37 11.89
N LEU A 217 12.29 -8.83 10.67
CA LEU A 217 11.48 -9.41 9.61
C LEU A 217 12.34 -10.45 8.87
N ALA A 218 12.21 -11.71 9.28
CA ALA A 218 12.74 -12.82 8.49
C ALA A 218 11.98 -12.86 7.15
N ALA A 219 12.70 -12.61 6.06
CA ALA A 219 12.21 -12.81 4.71
C ALA A 219 12.64 -14.19 4.22
N ASP A 220 11.64 -14.92 3.73
CA ASP A 220 11.71 -16.15 2.94
C ASP A 220 13.02 -16.35 2.17
N LYS A 221 13.69 -17.47 2.48
CA LYS A 221 14.35 -18.37 1.53
C LYS A 221 14.88 -19.56 2.31
N LEU A 222 14.37 -20.75 1.96
CA LEU A 222 15.04 -22.06 1.89
C LEU A 222 13.96 -23.17 2.04
N LYS A 223 13.09 -23.31 1.02
CA LYS A 223 12.57 -24.65 0.72
C LYS A 223 13.71 -25.44 0.09
N VAL A 224 14.49 -26.09 0.93
CA VAL A 224 15.32 -27.23 0.54
C VAL A 224 14.64 -28.43 1.18
N GLY A 225 14.06 -29.29 0.35
CA GLY A 225 13.37 -30.48 0.82
C GLY A 225 14.36 -31.52 1.36
N SER A 226 13.87 -32.35 2.28
CA SER A 226 14.33 -33.73 2.43
C SER A 226 13.36 -34.56 3.28
N TYR A 227 12.87 -35.61 2.61
CA TYR A 227 12.61 -36.98 3.08
C TYR A 227 11.58 -37.31 4.17
N VAL A 228 10.66 -38.16 3.71
CA VAL A 228 9.82 -39.12 4.45
C VAL A 228 10.68 -40.11 5.23
N SER A 229 10.32 -40.40 6.48
CA SER A 229 10.38 -41.76 7.04
C SER A 229 9.47 -41.94 8.27
N ASN A 230 8.72 -43.05 8.20
CA ASN A 230 7.79 -43.73 9.14
C ASN A 230 6.48 -43.03 9.51
#